data_AF-A0A235H2R9-F1
#
_entry.id   AF-A0A235H2R9-F1
#
_cell.length_a   1.000
_cell.length_b   1.000
_cell.length_c   1.000
_cell.angle_alpha   90.00
_cell.angle_beta   90.00
_cell.angle_gamma   90.00
#
_symmetry.space_group_name_H-M   'P 1'
#
loop_
_entity.id
_entity.type
_entity.pdbx_description
1 polymer ?
#
loop_
_entity_poly.entity_id
_entity_poly.type
_entity_poly.pdbx_seq_one_letter_code
_entity_poly.pdbx_strand_id
1 'polypeptide(L)'
;MTRHPILAATLAATTILSAGLPVAAQAASSERGGAQEAAVPSGGIVYVPPSRGAPQGRIGGSTRGPAGGLPSLEVLAPDHAGLTASPQPTLLWYLGAPAKGPIEIVVDTVEMSGRPPLLDVTLQRPSPGINAVDLVQHKVRLEPGRLYRWSVAMQVDPAQRSGDVLASGMIVYQPEASPAVDRKAPTATAASQLAAQGYWYDALAVLSRAIARQPGDAGLRDLRATLLEQVGLREPAAYDRAGRRG
;
A
#
# COMPACT_ATOMS: atom_id res chain seq x y z
N MET A 1 -96.69 12.39 65.04
CA MET A 1 -96.69 10.95 65.36
C MET A 1 -95.44 10.36 64.70
N THR A 2 -94.51 9.64 65.30
CA THR A 2 -94.19 9.23 66.67
C THR A 2 -92.75 8.65 66.61
N ARG A 3 -91.96 8.90 67.66
CA ARG A 3 -90.67 8.32 68.11
C ARG A 3 -90.08 7.02 67.47
N HIS A 4 -88.76 7.09 67.12
CA HIS A 4 -87.58 6.27 67.58
C HIS A 4 -87.48 4.72 67.38
N PRO A 5 -86.29 4.05 67.53
CA PRO A 5 -85.07 4.07 66.67
C PRO A 5 -84.33 2.69 66.49
N ILE A 6 -83.09 2.74 65.97
CA ILE A 6 -81.86 1.87 66.13
C ILE A 6 -81.66 0.58 65.30
N LEU A 7 -80.59 0.59 64.48
CA LEU A 7 -79.40 -0.31 64.44
C LEU A 7 -78.67 -0.07 63.10
N ALA A 8 -77.54 0.65 63.07
CA ALA A 8 -76.17 0.14 63.20
C ALA A 8 -75.76 -0.87 62.10
N ALA A 9 -74.87 -0.46 61.19
CA ALA A 9 -73.74 -1.26 60.70
C ALA A 9 -72.85 -0.42 59.76
N THR A 10 -71.55 -0.60 59.91
CA THR A 10 -70.45 0.27 59.53
C THR A 10 -69.93 0.02 58.12
N LEU A 11 -69.34 1.06 57.52
CA LEU A 11 -68.59 1.13 56.27
C LEU A 11 -67.49 0.07 56.11
N ALA A 12 -67.24 -0.35 54.86
CA ALA A 12 -65.91 -0.25 54.24
C ALA A 12 -65.98 -0.46 52.72
N ALA A 13 -65.51 0.54 51.97
CA ALA A 13 -65.09 0.41 50.58
C ALA A 13 -63.71 -0.27 50.51
N THR A 14 -63.33 -0.86 49.38
CA THR A 14 -62.11 -0.51 48.61
C THR A 14 -62.05 -1.38 47.34
N THR A 15 -61.72 -0.70 46.24
CA THR A 15 -61.47 -1.16 44.87
C THR A 15 -60.28 -2.12 44.72
N ILE A 16 -60.41 -3.10 43.82
CA ILE A 16 -59.33 -4.00 43.40
C ILE A 16 -58.77 -3.49 42.07
N LEU A 17 -57.50 -3.08 42.07
CA LEU A 17 -56.73 -2.75 40.86
C LEU A 17 -55.53 -3.70 40.76
N SER A 18 -55.49 -4.47 39.68
CA SER A 18 -54.46 -5.46 39.34
C SER A 18 -53.19 -4.78 38.79
N ALA A 19 -52.00 -5.14 39.28
CA ALA A 19 -50.74 -5.16 38.51
C ALA A 19 -49.54 -5.59 39.38
N GLY A 20 -48.64 -6.41 38.81
CA GLY A 20 -47.23 -6.47 39.23
C GLY A 20 -46.63 -7.87 39.38
N LEU A 21 -46.11 -8.43 38.29
CA LEU A 21 -45.01 -9.43 38.36
C LEU A 21 -43.68 -8.68 38.17
N PRO A 22 -42.60 -9.03 38.90
CA PRO A 22 -41.32 -8.36 38.78
C PRO A 22 -40.54 -8.89 37.57
N VAL A 23 -40.14 -7.99 36.67
CA VAL A 23 -39.10 -8.23 35.67
C VAL A 23 -37.75 -8.16 36.37
N ALA A 24 -37.03 -9.29 36.40
CA ALA A 24 -35.63 -9.34 36.83
C ALA A 24 -34.77 -8.62 35.78
N ALA A 25 -34.15 -7.52 36.18
CA ALA A 25 -33.20 -6.78 35.37
C ALA A 25 -31.86 -7.54 35.32
N GLN A 26 -31.50 -8.07 34.15
CA GLN A 26 -30.15 -8.56 33.88
C GLN A 26 -29.26 -7.35 33.55
N ALA A 27 -28.33 -7.07 34.46
CA ALA A 27 -27.24 -6.14 34.25
C ALA A 27 -26.27 -6.74 33.22
N ALA A 28 -26.36 -6.28 31.97
CA ALA A 28 -25.37 -6.54 30.94
C ALA A 28 -24.09 -5.79 31.29
N SER A 29 -23.06 -6.55 31.70
CA SER A 29 -21.70 -6.04 31.88
C SER A 29 -21.13 -5.73 30.49
N SER A 30 -20.97 -4.45 30.18
CA SER A 30 -20.23 -3.99 29.00
C SER A 30 -18.75 -4.25 29.20
N GLU A 31 -18.26 -5.37 28.69
CA GLU A 31 -16.83 -5.51 28.41
C GLU A 31 -16.48 -4.58 27.25
N ARG A 32 -15.72 -3.52 27.57
CA ARG A 32 -15.17 -2.58 26.60
C ARG A 32 -14.29 -3.38 25.63
N GLY A 33 -14.77 -3.52 24.39
CA GLY A 33 -13.96 -3.98 23.27
C GLY A 33 -12.75 -3.06 23.10
N GLY A 34 -11.60 -3.53 23.56
CA GLY A 34 -10.33 -3.06 23.03
C GLY A 34 -10.29 -3.42 21.55
N ALA A 35 -10.05 -2.43 20.70
CA ALA A 35 -9.68 -2.67 19.32
C ALA A 35 -8.40 -3.52 19.34
N GLN A 36 -8.58 -4.82 19.22
CA GLN A 36 -7.50 -5.77 19.01
C GLN A 36 -6.98 -5.46 17.61
N GLU A 37 -5.95 -4.60 17.57
CA GLU A 37 -5.11 -4.40 16.42
C GLU A 37 -4.73 -5.78 15.90
N ALA A 38 -5.29 -6.10 14.72
CA ALA A 38 -5.22 -7.43 14.14
C ALA A 38 -3.74 -7.83 14.07
N ALA A 39 -3.37 -8.80 14.89
CA ALA A 39 -2.05 -9.41 14.85
C ALA A 39 -1.77 -9.79 13.39
N VAL A 40 -0.74 -9.16 12.83
CA VAL A 40 -0.24 -9.45 11.48
C VAL A 40 -0.03 -10.96 11.41
N PRO A 41 -0.69 -11.68 10.48
CA PRO A 41 -0.53 -13.12 10.41
C PRO A 41 0.95 -13.44 10.22
N SER A 42 1.50 -14.28 11.09
CA SER A 42 2.92 -14.64 11.14
C SER A 42 3.40 -15.51 9.96
N GLY A 43 2.58 -15.64 8.91
CA GLY A 43 3.02 -16.10 7.59
C GLY A 43 3.47 -14.90 6.79
N GLY A 44 4.80 -14.76 6.60
CA GLY A 44 5.39 -13.63 5.89
C GLY A 44 4.81 -13.43 4.49
N ILE A 45 4.84 -12.19 4.00
CA ILE A 45 4.50 -11.88 2.61
C ILE A 45 5.46 -12.59 1.66
N VAL A 46 4.95 -13.36 0.70
CA VAL A 46 5.74 -14.07 -0.31
C VAL A 46 5.33 -13.60 -1.70
N TYR A 47 6.32 -13.20 -2.49
CA TYR A 47 6.15 -12.87 -3.90
C TYR A 47 6.33 -14.13 -4.76
N VAL A 48 5.35 -14.40 -5.62
CA VAL A 48 5.43 -15.48 -6.60
C VAL A 48 5.46 -14.86 -7.99
N PRO A 49 6.63 -14.84 -8.67
CA PRO A 49 6.75 -14.36 -10.04
C PRO A 49 5.79 -15.10 -10.99
N PRO A 50 5.18 -14.42 -11.98
CA PRO A 50 4.35 -15.09 -12.96
C PRO A 50 5.18 -16.04 -13.84
N SER A 51 4.64 -17.22 -14.13
CA SER A 51 5.28 -18.25 -14.97
C SER A 51 5.28 -17.90 -16.45
N ARG A 52 5.87 -16.78 -16.88
CA ARG A 52 6.03 -16.46 -18.32
C ARG A 52 7.31 -15.67 -18.62
N GLY A 53 8.18 -16.30 -19.40
CA GLY A 53 9.28 -15.66 -20.13
C GLY A 53 10.62 -15.61 -19.40
N ALA A 54 11.70 -15.60 -20.17
CA ALA A 54 13.06 -15.41 -19.66
C ALA A 54 13.18 -14.08 -18.89
N PRO A 55 14.07 -13.98 -17.88
CA PRO A 55 14.30 -12.73 -17.14
C PRO A 55 14.54 -11.57 -18.12
N GLN A 56 13.75 -10.51 -17.98
CA GLN A 56 13.82 -9.33 -18.86
C GLN A 56 14.58 -8.15 -18.27
N GLY A 57 15.22 -8.36 -17.11
CA GLY A 57 16.25 -7.50 -16.55
C GLY A 57 15.70 -6.27 -15.84
N ARG A 58 16.09 -6.11 -14.57
CA ARG A 58 16.12 -4.81 -13.90
C ARG A 58 17.52 -4.23 -14.03
N ILE A 59 17.60 -2.95 -14.36
CA ILE A 59 18.86 -2.21 -14.29
C ILE A 59 18.80 -1.36 -13.01
N GLY A 60 19.68 -1.67 -12.07
CA GLY A 60 19.88 -0.83 -10.88
C GLY A 60 20.87 0.30 -11.18
N GLY A 61 20.53 1.53 -10.79
CA GLY A 61 21.41 2.69 -10.85
C GLY A 61 22.37 2.70 -9.66
N SER A 62 23.15 1.64 -9.49
CA SER A 62 24.13 1.56 -8.41
C SER A 62 25.50 2.00 -8.91
N THR A 63 25.84 3.27 -8.73
CA THR A 63 27.24 3.69 -8.64
C THR A 63 27.63 3.57 -7.17
N ARG A 64 28.13 2.40 -6.78
CA ARG A 64 28.57 2.13 -5.39
C ARG A 64 29.46 3.30 -4.92
N GLY A 65 29.05 4.04 -3.88
CA GLY A 65 29.97 4.94 -3.16
C GLY A 65 31.07 4.08 -2.52
N PRO A 66 32.37 4.47 -2.54
CA PRO A 66 32.91 5.81 -2.28
C PRO A 66 33.83 6.37 -3.40
N ALA A 67 33.72 5.90 -4.65
CA ALA A 67 34.59 6.38 -5.74
C ALA A 67 34.02 7.57 -6.55
N GLY A 68 32.71 7.88 -6.44
CA GLY A 68 32.05 8.95 -7.23
C GLY A 68 31.06 9.86 -6.47
N GLY A 69 30.79 9.59 -5.19
CA GLY A 69 30.00 10.46 -4.30
C GLY A 69 28.51 10.66 -4.66
N LEU A 70 27.93 9.93 -5.60
CA LEU A 70 26.52 10.06 -6.00
C LEU A 70 25.58 9.25 -5.10
N PRO A 71 24.34 9.71 -4.88
CA PRO A 71 23.32 8.93 -4.16
C PRO A 71 22.94 7.65 -4.92
N SER A 72 22.58 6.61 -4.16
CA SER A 72 21.98 5.39 -4.71
C SER A 72 20.60 5.69 -5.30
N LEU A 73 20.33 5.12 -6.48
CA LEU A 73 19.07 5.27 -7.19
C LEU A 73 18.57 3.90 -7.67
N GLU A 74 17.39 3.50 -7.20
CA GLU A 74 16.80 2.20 -7.54
C GLU A 74 15.33 2.33 -7.88
N VAL A 75 14.88 1.67 -8.95
CA VAL A 75 13.46 1.44 -9.19
C VAL A 75 12.99 0.25 -8.35
N LEU A 76 11.82 0.35 -7.71
CA LEU A 76 11.24 -0.75 -6.93
C LEU A 76 10.47 -1.70 -7.84
N ALA A 77 11.21 -2.32 -8.77
CA ALA A 77 10.73 -3.32 -9.71
C ALA A 77 11.39 -4.68 -9.41
N PRO A 78 10.79 -5.81 -9.81
CA PRO A 78 11.47 -7.09 -9.78
C PRO A 78 12.52 -7.14 -10.91
N ASP A 79 13.38 -8.17 -10.92
CA ASP A 79 14.40 -8.41 -11.95
C ASP A 79 13.85 -8.96 -13.29
N HIS A 80 12.53 -9.03 -13.40
CA HIS A 80 11.75 -9.45 -14.55
C HIS A 80 10.59 -8.47 -14.79
N ALA A 81 9.73 -8.76 -15.76
CA ALA A 81 8.53 -7.95 -16.00
C ALA A 81 7.54 -8.09 -14.83
N GLY A 82 7.38 -7.03 -14.04
CA GLY A 82 6.39 -7.01 -12.97
C GLY A 82 4.98 -6.78 -13.50
N LEU A 83 3.98 -7.38 -12.86
CA LEU A 83 2.58 -7.22 -13.24
C LEU A 83 1.90 -6.11 -12.45
N THR A 84 0.96 -5.44 -13.11
CA THR A 84 -0.04 -4.56 -12.50
C THR A 84 -1.46 -4.94 -12.95
N ALA A 85 -2.43 -4.90 -12.04
CA ALA A 85 -3.86 -5.00 -12.33
C ALA A 85 -4.48 -3.62 -12.59
N SER A 86 -3.75 -2.53 -12.31
CA SER A 86 -4.17 -1.17 -12.64
C SER A 86 -3.69 -0.76 -14.04
N PRO A 87 -4.55 -0.15 -14.87
CA PRO A 87 -4.14 0.47 -16.13
C PRO A 87 -3.31 1.76 -15.93
N GLN A 88 -3.37 2.34 -14.73
CA GLN A 88 -2.62 3.56 -14.35
C GLN A 88 -1.97 3.29 -12.99
N PRO A 89 -0.90 2.47 -12.96
CA PRO A 89 -0.23 2.07 -11.72
C PRO A 89 0.49 3.24 -11.03
N THR A 90 0.81 3.04 -9.76
CA THR A 90 1.82 3.83 -9.05
C THR A 90 3.18 3.15 -9.21
N LEU A 91 4.19 3.88 -9.68
CA LEU A 91 5.57 3.40 -9.79
C LEU A 91 6.37 3.97 -8.63
N LEU A 92 7.15 3.12 -7.96
CA LEU A 92 7.90 3.49 -6.76
C LEU A 92 9.39 3.33 -6.97
N TRP A 93 10.17 4.28 -6.47
CA TRP A 93 11.61 4.31 -6.60
C TRP A 93 12.27 4.79 -5.30
N TYR A 94 13.54 4.47 -5.12
CA TYR A 94 14.33 4.79 -3.95
C TYR A 94 15.47 5.76 -4.30
N LEU A 95 15.67 6.73 -3.41
CA LEU A 95 16.78 7.68 -3.45
C LEU A 95 17.52 7.64 -2.12
N GLY A 96 18.78 7.19 -2.13
CA GLY A 96 19.52 6.96 -0.88
C GLY A 96 19.98 8.22 -0.13
N ALA A 97 20.14 9.34 -0.84
CA ALA A 97 20.58 10.62 -0.29
C ALA A 97 20.08 11.78 -1.17
N PRO A 98 20.13 13.05 -0.72
CA PRO A 98 19.63 14.18 -1.50
C PRO A 98 20.16 14.16 -2.94
N ALA A 99 19.25 14.34 -3.90
CA ALA A 99 19.60 14.34 -5.32
C ALA A 99 20.58 15.47 -5.63
N LYS A 100 21.59 15.17 -6.47
CA LYS A 100 22.58 16.17 -6.92
C LYS A 100 22.15 16.93 -8.17
N GLY A 101 21.03 16.55 -8.76
CA GLY A 101 20.43 17.18 -9.92
C GLY A 101 18.98 16.74 -10.11
N PRO A 102 18.31 17.22 -11.16
CA PRO A 102 16.95 16.83 -11.47
C PRO A 102 16.84 15.32 -11.69
N ILE A 103 15.69 14.76 -11.31
CA ILE A 103 15.32 13.37 -11.56
C ILE A 103 14.30 13.36 -12.70
N GLU A 104 14.64 12.68 -13.79
CA GLU A 104 13.72 12.42 -14.89
C GLU A 104 13.07 11.06 -14.73
N ILE A 105 11.77 11.00 -14.98
CA ILE A 105 11.00 9.77 -14.98
C ILE A 105 10.38 9.60 -16.36
N VAL A 106 10.70 8.48 -17.00
CA VAL A 106 10.24 8.15 -18.34
C VAL A 106 9.49 6.83 -18.33
N VAL A 107 8.38 6.76 -19.05
CA VAL A 107 7.66 5.50 -19.35
C VAL A 107 7.54 5.39 -20.85
N ASP A 108 8.04 4.29 -21.42
CA ASP A 108 8.03 4.07 -22.86
C ASP A 108 7.82 2.58 -23.19
N THR A 109 7.47 2.32 -24.44
CA THR A 109 7.40 0.98 -25.02
C THR A 109 8.80 0.41 -25.22
N VAL A 110 8.94 -0.91 -25.09
CA VAL A 110 10.23 -1.59 -25.38
C VAL A 110 10.51 -1.69 -26.88
N GLU A 111 9.50 -1.46 -27.72
CA GLU A 111 9.57 -1.48 -29.16
C GLU A 111 10.25 -0.20 -29.68
N MET A 112 11.17 -0.33 -30.62
CA MET A 112 11.69 0.81 -31.37
C MET A 112 10.61 1.36 -32.30
N SER A 113 9.72 2.19 -31.77
CA SER A 113 8.56 2.68 -32.51
C SER A 113 8.71 4.12 -33.02
N GLY A 114 9.80 4.82 -32.67
CA GLY A 114 10.04 6.22 -33.03
C GLY A 114 8.99 7.19 -32.45
N ARG A 115 8.10 6.70 -31.60
CA ARG A 115 7.07 7.48 -30.91
C ARG A 115 7.66 8.16 -29.68
N PRO A 116 7.10 9.31 -29.25
CA PRO A 116 7.46 9.90 -27.97
C PRO A 116 7.06 8.96 -26.83
N PRO A 117 7.75 9.06 -25.67
CA PRO A 117 7.41 8.27 -24.50
C PRO A 117 5.99 8.60 -23.99
N LEU A 118 5.37 7.65 -23.30
CA LEU A 118 4.06 7.82 -22.67
C LEU A 118 4.11 8.81 -21.50
N LEU A 119 5.24 8.84 -20.79
CA LEU A 119 5.51 9.78 -19.71
C LEU A 119 6.94 10.31 -19.88
N ASP A 120 7.10 11.61 -19.71
CA ASP A 120 8.39 12.26 -19.53
C ASP A 120 8.19 13.43 -18.56
N VAL A 121 8.68 13.28 -17.33
CA VAL A 121 8.53 14.28 -16.27
C VAL A 121 9.81 14.48 -15.49
N THR A 122 10.08 15.73 -15.12
CA THR A 122 11.27 16.11 -14.36
C THR A 122 10.90 16.58 -12.96
N LEU A 123 11.48 15.95 -11.94
CA LEU A 123 11.40 16.32 -10.54
C LEU A 123 12.66 17.10 -10.14
N GLN A 124 12.49 18.35 -9.71
CA GLN A 124 13.63 19.23 -9.44
C GLN A 124 14.38 18.88 -8.15
N ARG A 125 13.65 18.53 -7.08
CA ARG A 125 14.23 18.24 -5.76
C ARG A 125 13.43 17.17 -5.03
N PRO A 126 13.45 15.91 -5.50
CA PRO A 126 12.82 14.82 -4.76
C PRO A 126 13.51 14.59 -3.42
N SER A 127 12.73 14.20 -2.42
CA SER A 127 13.26 13.90 -1.09
C SER A 127 13.96 12.53 -1.08
N PRO A 128 14.97 12.32 -0.22
CA PRO A 128 15.52 10.99 0.01
C PRO A 128 14.46 10.02 0.52
N GLY A 129 14.68 8.73 0.28
CA GLY A 129 13.78 7.64 0.67
C GLY A 129 12.98 7.07 -0.50
N ILE A 130 11.88 6.41 -0.17
CA ILE A 130 10.97 5.80 -1.16
C ILE A 130 9.99 6.87 -1.65
N ASN A 131 10.06 7.14 -2.95
CA ASN A 131 9.24 8.09 -3.68
C ASN A 131 8.26 7.36 -4.61
N ALA A 132 7.23 8.06 -5.05
CA ALA A 132 6.20 7.52 -5.92
C ALA A 132 5.85 8.50 -7.05
N VAL A 133 5.52 7.95 -8.21
CA VAL A 133 4.86 8.64 -9.32
C VAL A 133 3.57 7.90 -9.64
N ASP A 134 2.46 8.62 -9.70
CA ASP A 134 1.15 8.04 -9.97
C ASP A 134 0.75 8.36 -11.42
N LEU A 135 0.67 7.32 -12.26
CA LEU A 135 0.33 7.52 -13.68
C LEU A 135 -1.08 8.12 -13.87
N VAL A 136 -1.96 8.02 -12.86
CA VAL A 136 -3.27 8.68 -12.91
C VAL A 136 -3.13 10.20 -12.95
N GLN A 137 -2.16 10.77 -12.23
CA GLN A 137 -1.94 12.22 -12.14
C GLN A 137 -1.42 12.79 -13.47
N HIS A 138 -0.76 11.94 -14.26
CA HIS A 138 -0.21 12.30 -15.57
C HIS A 138 -1.13 11.89 -16.74
N LYS A 139 -2.32 11.33 -16.46
CA LYS A 139 -3.26 10.83 -17.47
C LYS A 139 -2.63 9.76 -18.39
N VAL A 140 -1.62 9.05 -17.89
CA VAL A 140 -0.92 7.99 -18.62
C VAL A 140 -1.62 6.66 -18.36
N ARG A 141 -1.89 5.91 -19.42
CA ARG A 141 -2.57 4.63 -19.39
C ARG A 141 -1.75 3.58 -20.13
N LEU A 142 -1.55 2.44 -19.48
CA LEU A 142 -0.91 1.27 -20.07
C LEU A 142 -1.94 0.45 -20.86
N GLU A 143 -1.52 -0.11 -21.98
CA GLU A 143 -2.31 -1.04 -22.76
C GLU A 143 -2.24 -2.46 -22.16
N PRO A 144 -3.36 -3.21 -22.10
CA PRO A 144 -3.35 -4.60 -21.62
C PRO A 144 -2.35 -5.47 -22.39
N GLY A 145 -1.58 -6.28 -21.67
CA GLY A 145 -0.64 -7.25 -22.24
C GLY A 145 0.61 -6.65 -22.88
N ARG A 146 0.72 -5.33 -22.96
CA ARG A 146 1.88 -4.65 -23.55
C ARG A 146 2.99 -4.45 -22.53
N LEU A 147 4.22 -4.69 -22.96
CA LEU A 147 5.42 -4.51 -22.14
C LEU A 147 5.93 -3.06 -22.26
N TYR A 148 6.06 -2.41 -21.11
CA TYR A 148 6.64 -1.09 -20.99
C TYR A 148 7.92 -1.13 -20.16
N ARG A 149 8.86 -0.25 -20.50
CA ARG A 149 10.00 0.09 -19.66
C ARG A 149 9.70 1.41 -18.98
N TRP A 150 9.99 1.48 -17.69
CA TRP A 150 9.99 2.74 -16.97
C TRP A 150 11.36 2.95 -16.33
N SER A 151 11.81 4.20 -16.31
CA SER A 151 13.14 4.55 -15.82
C SER A 151 13.11 5.80 -14.97
N VAL A 152 14.07 5.86 -14.04
CA VAL A 152 14.39 7.01 -13.23
C VAL A 152 15.86 7.34 -13.49
N ALA A 153 16.13 8.55 -13.95
CA ALA A 153 17.48 9.02 -14.25
C ALA A 153 17.80 10.27 -13.43
N MET A 154 18.94 10.30 -12.77
CA MET A 154 19.47 11.52 -12.17
C MET A 154 20.42 12.18 -13.15
N GLN A 155 20.07 13.40 -13.56
CA GLN A 155 20.92 14.22 -14.40
C GLN A 155 22.09 14.75 -13.56
N VAL A 156 23.29 14.23 -13.81
CA VAL A 156 24.50 14.63 -13.07
C VAL A 156 25.18 15.82 -13.76
N ASP A 157 25.26 15.77 -15.09
CA ASP A 157 25.77 16.84 -15.94
C ASP A 157 24.78 17.08 -17.10
N PRO A 158 24.13 18.25 -17.16
CA PRO A 158 23.23 18.58 -18.26
C PRO A 158 23.88 18.56 -19.63
N ALA A 159 25.19 18.79 -19.73
CA ALA A 159 25.94 18.76 -20.98
C ALA A 159 26.42 17.36 -21.38
N GLN A 160 26.41 16.38 -20.45
CA GLN A 160 26.93 15.02 -20.65
C GLN A 160 26.04 13.96 -19.99
N ARG A 161 24.97 13.57 -20.69
CA ARG A 161 23.98 12.57 -20.22
C ARG A 161 24.55 11.15 -20.05
N SER A 162 25.72 10.87 -20.62
CA SER A 162 26.41 9.58 -20.45
C SER A 162 26.86 9.31 -19.01
N GLY A 163 26.91 10.35 -18.16
CA GLY A 163 27.20 10.25 -16.73
C GLY A 163 25.98 10.11 -15.82
N ASP A 164 24.76 10.04 -16.38
CA ASP A 164 23.55 9.94 -15.57
C ASP A 164 23.49 8.64 -14.78
N VAL A 165 22.97 8.73 -13.55
CA VAL A 165 22.62 7.53 -12.78
C VAL A 165 21.25 7.08 -13.24
N LEU A 166 21.17 5.91 -13.89
CA LEU A 166 19.95 5.37 -14.47
C LEU A 166 19.53 4.09 -13.75
N ALA A 167 18.27 4.03 -13.32
CA ALA A 167 17.61 2.80 -12.89
C ALA A 167 16.37 2.56 -13.75
N SER A 168 16.10 1.31 -14.12
CA SER A 168 14.93 0.97 -14.94
C SER A 168 14.34 -0.39 -14.63
N GLY A 169 13.03 -0.50 -14.81
CA GLY A 169 12.27 -1.72 -14.61
C GLY A 169 11.25 -1.93 -15.71
N MET A 170 10.69 -3.13 -15.74
CA MET A 170 9.71 -3.57 -16.73
C MET A 170 8.34 -3.73 -16.08
N ILE A 171 7.28 -3.33 -16.78
CA ILE A 171 5.90 -3.42 -16.31
C ILE A 171 4.95 -3.88 -17.42
N VAL A 172 4.01 -4.75 -17.05
CA VAL A 172 2.90 -5.19 -17.90
C VAL A 172 1.59 -5.00 -17.16
N TYR A 173 0.64 -4.32 -17.81
CA TYR A 173 -0.73 -4.26 -17.31
C TYR A 173 -1.50 -5.52 -17.73
N GLN A 174 -1.97 -6.30 -16.75
CA GLN A 174 -2.70 -7.53 -16.98
C GLN A 174 -4.00 -7.54 -16.16
N PRO A 175 -5.13 -7.05 -16.72
CA PRO A 175 -6.39 -6.94 -15.98
C PRO A 175 -7.05 -8.30 -15.68
N GLU A 176 -6.97 -9.25 -16.61
CA GLU A 176 -7.74 -10.51 -16.55
C GLU A 176 -7.15 -11.56 -15.61
N ALA A 177 -5.87 -11.44 -15.24
CA ALA A 177 -5.25 -12.34 -14.26
C ALA A 177 -5.46 -11.85 -12.82
N SER A 178 -6.16 -10.71 -12.62
CA SER A 178 -6.26 -10.10 -11.30
C SER A 178 -7.19 -10.94 -10.42
N PRO A 179 -6.76 -11.33 -9.21
CA PRO A 179 -7.69 -11.85 -8.21
C PRO A 179 -8.80 -10.86 -7.94
N ALA A 180 -9.95 -11.39 -7.53
CA ALA A 180 -10.86 -10.66 -6.67
C ALA A 180 -10.15 -10.38 -5.33
N VAL A 181 -9.39 -9.29 -5.25
CA VAL A 181 -8.91 -8.77 -3.96
C VAL A 181 -10.13 -8.19 -3.26
N ASP A 182 -10.44 -8.73 -2.08
CA ASP A 182 -11.46 -8.13 -1.24
C ASP A 182 -11.00 -6.73 -0.83
N ARG A 183 -11.71 -5.71 -1.33
CA ARG A 183 -11.41 -4.30 -1.06
C ARG A 183 -11.56 -3.94 0.42
N LYS A 184 -12.22 -4.79 1.21
CA LYS A 184 -12.36 -4.66 2.66
C LYS A 184 -11.29 -5.41 3.45
N ALA A 185 -10.42 -6.19 2.78
CA ALA A 185 -9.37 -6.92 3.46
C ALA A 185 -8.38 -5.98 4.17
N PRO A 186 -7.81 -6.40 5.31
CA PRO A 186 -6.69 -5.68 5.92
C PRO A 186 -5.54 -5.45 4.93
N THR A 187 -4.81 -4.36 5.09
CA THR A 187 -3.71 -3.96 4.17
C THR A 187 -2.69 -5.08 3.99
N ALA A 188 -2.26 -5.72 5.09
CA ALA A 188 -1.30 -6.82 5.04
C ALA A 188 -1.84 -8.01 4.21
N THR A 189 -3.10 -8.38 4.43
CA THR A 189 -3.77 -9.46 3.68
C THR A 189 -3.87 -9.14 2.20
N ALA A 190 -4.31 -7.93 1.84
CA ALA A 190 -4.44 -7.50 0.45
C ALA A 190 -3.07 -7.50 -0.27
N ALA A 191 -2.03 -6.97 0.38
CA ALA A 191 -0.68 -6.98 -0.17
C ALA A 191 -0.14 -8.40 -0.37
N SER A 192 -0.33 -9.30 0.60
CA SER A 192 0.08 -10.70 0.50
C SER A 192 -0.66 -11.45 -0.62
N GLN A 193 -1.95 -11.22 -0.79
CA GLN A 193 -2.72 -11.83 -1.88
C GLN A 193 -2.23 -11.37 -3.26
N LEU A 194 -1.94 -10.08 -3.42
CA LEU A 194 -1.40 -9.53 -4.67
C LEU A 194 0.00 -10.08 -4.96
N ALA A 195 0.89 -10.09 -3.96
CA ALA A 195 2.25 -10.60 -4.10
C ALA A 195 2.28 -12.09 -4.45
N ALA A 196 1.45 -12.91 -3.79
CA ALA A 196 1.34 -14.35 -4.06
C ALA A 196 0.79 -14.66 -5.47
N GLN A 197 0.23 -13.66 -6.17
CA GLN A 197 -0.32 -13.78 -7.51
C GLN A 197 0.52 -13.06 -8.57
N GLY A 198 1.70 -12.57 -8.20
CA GLY A 198 2.63 -11.93 -9.13
C GLY A 198 2.38 -10.44 -9.39
N TYR A 199 1.36 -9.84 -8.77
CA TYR A 199 1.00 -8.43 -8.90
C TYR A 199 1.89 -7.52 -8.04
N TRP A 200 3.16 -7.47 -8.43
CA TRP A 200 4.22 -6.75 -7.73
C TRP A 200 3.90 -5.27 -7.49
N TYR A 201 3.51 -4.56 -8.55
CA TYR A 201 3.31 -3.10 -8.47
C TYR A 201 2.10 -2.76 -7.59
N ASP A 202 1.03 -3.56 -7.65
CA ASP A 202 -0.13 -3.36 -6.79
C ASP A 202 0.18 -3.68 -5.33
N ALA A 203 0.91 -4.76 -5.04
CA ALA A 203 1.30 -5.13 -3.68
C ALA A 203 2.14 -4.01 -3.02
N LEU A 204 3.15 -3.49 -3.74
CA LEU A 204 3.95 -2.37 -3.26
C LEU A 204 3.13 -1.09 -3.10
N ALA A 205 2.21 -0.79 -4.04
CA ALA A 205 1.38 0.39 -3.96
C ALA A 205 0.43 0.35 -2.75
N VAL A 206 -0.15 -0.80 -2.44
CA VAL A 206 -1.00 -1.02 -1.25
C VAL A 206 -0.21 -0.74 0.03
N LEU A 207 0.96 -1.36 0.19
CA LEU A 207 1.81 -1.15 1.36
C LEU A 207 2.27 0.30 1.47
N SER A 208 2.72 0.89 0.37
CA SER A 208 3.28 2.25 0.38
C SER A 208 2.22 3.31 0.67
N ARG A 209 1.00 3.14 0.17
CA ARG A 209 -0.12 4.04 0.50
C ARG A 209 -0.51 3.93 1.97
N ALA A 210 -0.45 2.73 2.55
CA ALA A 210 -0.71 2.55 3.98
C ALA A 210 0.39 3.18 4.85
N ILE A 211 1.67 2.97 4.51
CA ILE A 211 2.81 3.61 5.17
C ILE A 211 2.73 5.14 5.06
N ALA A 212 2.32 5.68 3.91
CA ALA A 212 2.14 7.13 3.76
C ALA A 212 1.06 7.70 4.70
N ARG A 213 0.03 6.92 5.03
CA ARG A 213 -1.01 7.32 6.00
C ARG A 213 -0.59 7.09 7.45
N GLN A 214 0.25 6.10 7.71
CA GLN A 214 0.73 5.71 9.03
C GLN A 214 2.26 5.52 9.01
N PRO A 215 3.05 6.61 8.94
CA PRO A 215 4.50 6.50 8.70
C PRO A 215 5.29 5.77 9.79
N GLY A 216 4.74 5.69 11.00
CA GLY A 216 5.32 4.99 12.16
C GLY A 216 4.88 3.52 12.31
N ASP A 217 4.05 3.00 11.40
CA ASP A 217 3.68 1.58 11.43
C ASP A 217 4.89 0.72 11.00
N ALA A 218 5.59 0.20 12.01
CA ALA A 218 6.76 -0.66 11.81
C ALA A 218 6.41 -1.99 11.15
N GLY A 219 5.18 -2.50 11.31
CA GLY A 219 4.72 -3.74 10.70
C GLY A 219 4.57 -3.60 9.18
N LEU A 220 3.95 -2.51 8.72
CA LEU A 220 3.81 -2.23 7.30
C LEU A 220 5.17 -2.01 6.61
N ARG A 221 6.09 -1.29 7.27
CA ARG A 221 7.47 -1.13 6.76
C ARG A 221 8.20 -2.46 6.68
N ASP A 222 8.05 -3.34 7.66
CA ASP A 222 8.70 -4.65 7.64
C ASP A 222 8.14 -5.56 6.54
N LEU A 223 6.82 -5.51 6.30
CA LEU A 223 6.21 -6.20 5.16
C LEU A 223 6.77 -5.69 3.83
N ARG A 224 6.87 -4.36 3.64
CA ARG A 224 7.45 -3.79 2.41
C ARG A 224 8.93 -4.16 2.27
N ALA A 225 9.72 -4.08 3.33
CA ALA A 225 11.12 -4.50 3.33
C ALA A 225 11.28 -5.98 2.95
N THR A 226 10.47 -6.86 3.54
CA THR A 226 10.48 -8.31 3.26
C THR A 226 10.17 -8.60 1.80
N LEU A 227 9.22 -7.85 1.22
CA LEU A 227 8.88 -7.98 -0.20
C LEU A 227 10.04 -7.52 -1.11
N LEU A 228 10.65 -6.37 -0.79
CA LEU A 228 11.78 -5.79 -1.54
C LEU A 228 13.01 -6.72 -1.56
N GLU A 229 13.31 -7.39 -0.45
CA GLU A 229 14.45 -8.31 -0.38
C GLU A 229 14.34 -9.53 -1.29
N GLN A 230 13.12 -10.02 -1.52
CA GLN A 230 12.88 -11.20 -2.36
C GLN A 230 13.32 -10.98 -3.82
N VAL A 231 13.43 -9.72 -4.26
CA VAL A 231 13.89 -9.34 -5.61
C VAL A 231 15.24 -8.61 -5.58
N GLY A 232 15.96 -8.69 -4.45
CA GLY A 232 17.31 -8.15 -4.28
C GLY A 232 17.40 -6.64 -4.09
N LEU A 233 16.31 -5.94 -3.76
CA LEU A 233 16.30 -4.49 -3.46
C LEU A 233 16.73 -4.23 -2.01
N ARG A 234 18.02 -4.42 -1.73
CA ARG A 234 18.58 -4.42 -0.37
C ARG A 234 18.61 -3.04 0.30
N GLU A 235 19.02 -1.99 -0.42
CA GLU A 235 19.11 -0.65 0.18
C GLU A 235 17.72 -0.06 0.50
N PRO A 236 16.71 -0.15 -0.39
CA PRO A 236 15.34 0.24 -0.05
C PRO A 236 14.76 -0.54 1.13
N ALA A 237 15.05 -1.85 1.22
CA ALA A 237 14.62 -2.66 2.36
C ALA A 237 15.31 -2.25 3.67
N ALA A 238 16.61 -1.96 3.63
CA ALA A 238 17.35 -1.45 4.78
C ALA A 238 16.80 -0.08 5.24
N TYR A 239 16.44 0.80 4.31
CA TYR A 239 15.78 2.07 4.60
C TYR A 239 14.46 1.87 5.37
N ASP A 240 13.61 0.95 4.92
CA ASP A 240 12.35 0.66 5.64
C ASP A 240 12.58 0.10 7.04
N ARG A 241 13.58 -0.78 7.20
CA ARG A 241 13.91 -1.33 8.53
C ARG A 241 14.52 -0.31 9.47
N ALA A 242 15.30 0.64 8.96
CA ALA A 242 15.83 1.75 9.76
C ALA A 242 14.70 2.64 10.27
N GLY A 243 13.66 2.85 9.46
CA GLY A 243 12.45 3.60 9.82
C GLY A 243 11.60 2.98 10.94
N ARG A 244 11.92 1.76 11.43
CA ARG A 244 11.26 1.14 12.60
C ARG A 244 11.73 1.73 13.95
N ARG A 245 12.84 2.45 13.96
CA ARG A 245 13.53 2.90 15.19
C ARG A 245 13.14 4.31 15.65
N GLY A 246 12.30 5.02 14.89
CA GLY A 246 11.78 6.35 15.23
C GLY A 246 10.30 6.28 15.54
#